data_AF-A0A3B3VMB6-F1
#
_entry.id   AF-A0A3B3VMB6-F1
#
_cell.length_a   1.000
_cell.length_b   1.000
_cell.length_c   1.000
_cell.angle_alpha   90.00
_cell.angle_beta   90.00
_cell.angle_gamma   90.00
#
_symmetry.space_group_name_H-M   'P 1'
#
loop_
_entity.id
_entity.type
_entity.pdbx_description
1 polymer ?
#
loop_
_entity_poly.entity_id
_entity_poly.type
_entity_poly.pdbx_seq_one_letter_code
_entity_poly.pdbx_strand_id
1 'polypeptide(L)'
;DQIFAMVTKNIDFGWTEWFDRDTPSVIGDKETLSSLRRENPGKICPNPTNIEAVTLSGHSVEETGETIFKYDTKTGFICRNRDQRDWKCQDYKVRFSCSFPVFAVCWTKWYNRDRPTGSGDWEHLSALRKENPGGDLCADLVYVEAVTVEDKTPALKTGQKFHVYSPGKGFVCRNEDQSFGKCSDYKVRFGYYSPLGY
;
A
#
# COMPACT_ATOMS: atom_id res chain seq x y z
N ASP A 1 -31.12 16.38 -35.02
CA ASP A 1 -30.73 16.90 -33.70
C ASP A 1 -30.55 15.82 -32.65
N GLN A 2 -29.42 15.10 -32.72
CA GLN A 2 -28.95 14.20 -31.67
C GLN A 2 -27.70 14.76 -31.00
N ILE A 3 -27.76 16.05 -30.66
CA ILE A 3 -26.82 16.68 -29.74
C ILE A 3 -27.45 16.49 -28.35
N PHE A 4 -26.70 15.92 -27.39
CA PHE A 4 -27.10 15.46 -26.04
C PHE A 4 -27.40 13.95 -25.88
N ALA A 5 -26.46 13.10 -26.27
CA ALA A 5 -26.21 11.87 -25.49
C ALA A 5 -24.88 12.07 -24.76
N MET A 6 -24.93 12.59 -23.54
CA MET A 6 -23.81 12.52 -22.62
C MET A 6 -23.45 11.04 -22.47
N VAL A 7 -22.19 10.71 -22.77
CA VAL A 7 -21.59 9.41 -22.48
C VAL A 7 -21.66 9.20 -20.97
N THR A 8 -22.72 8.56 -20.47
CA THR A 8 -22.63 7.88 -19.17
C THR A 8 -21.72 6.69 -19.40
N LYS A 9 -20.41 6.88 -19.21
CA LYS A 9 -19.48 5.76 -19.08
C LYS A 9 -20.02 4.90 -17.95
N ASN A 10 -20.50 3.69 -18.26
CA ASN A 10 -20.85 2.71 -17.24
C ASN A 10 -19.62 2.52 -16.35
N ILE A 11 -19.73 2.91 -15.08
CA ILE A 11 -18.70 2.66 -14.09
C ILE A 11 -18.91 1.21 -13.66
N ASP A 12 -18.08 0.30 -14.14
CA ASP A 12 -18.09 -1.07 -13.68
C ASP A 12 -17.42 -1.13 -12.31
N PHE A 13 -18.07 -1.75 -11.34
CA PHE A 13 -17.49 -1.94 -10.00
C PHE A 13 -16.97 -3.36 -9.87
N GLY A 14 -15.72 -3.50 -9.45
CA GLY A 14 -15.06 -4.78 -9.23
C GLY A 14 -14.50 -4.85 -7.81
N TRP A 15 -14.56 -6.04 -7.22
CA TRP A 15 -13.87 -6.33 -5.98
C TRP A 15 -12.39 -6.61 -6.24
N THR A 16 -11.52 -6.11 -5.36
CA THR A 16 -10.11 -6.53 -5.33
C THR A 16 -9.99 -8.01 -4.96
N GLU A 17 -8.76 -8.53 -5.07
CA GLU A 17 -8.37 -9.72 -4.32
C GLU A 17 -8.57 -9.51 -2.81
N TRP A 18 -8.61 -10.62 -2.06
CA TRP A 18 -8.62 -10.58 -0.61
C TRP A 18 -7.21 -10.26 -0.09
N PHE A 19 -7.14 -9.39 0.91
CA PHE A 19 -5.92 -9.05 1.63
C PHE A 19 -6.02 -9.48 3.08
N ASP A 20 -4.95 -10.09 3.55
CA ASP A 20 -4.73 -10.52 4.93
C ASP A 20 -3.27 -10.17 5.22
N ARG A 21 -3.07 -9.18 6.08
CA ARG A 21 -1.76 -8.65 6.44
C ARG A 21 -1.28 -9.25 7.75
N ASP A 22 -2.16 -9.29 8.75
CA ASP A 22 -1.78 -9.57 10.13
C ASP A 22 -2.55 -10.77 10.66
N THR A 23 -1.85 -11.84 11.05
CA THR A 23 -2.44 -12.82 11.96
C THR A 23 -2.74 -12.15 13.32
N PRO A 24 -3.91 -12.40 13.96
CA PRO A 24 -4.29 -11.75 15.21
C PRO A 24 -3.18 -11.78 16.25
N SER A 25 -2.66 -10.58 16.57
CA SER A 25 -1.57 -10.41 17.52
C SER A 25 -2.11 -10.16 18.94
N VAL A 26 -1.23 -9.79 19.87
CA VAL A 26 -1.62 -9.40 21.24
C VAL A 26 -2.61 -8.22 21.25
N ILE A 27 -2.63 -7.39 20.20
CA ILE A 27 -3.45 -6.16 20.13
C ILE A 27 -4.78 -6.38 19.39
N GLY A 28 -4.91 -7.47 18.64
CA GLY A 28 -6.02 -7.75 17.73
C GLY A 28 -5.57 -7.85 16.28
N ASP A 29 -6.53 -7.70 15.38
CA ASP A 29 -6.39 -7.84 13.94
C ASP A 29 -6.65 -6.51 13.22
N LYS A 30 -5.79 -6.15 12.25
CA LYS A 30 -5.67 -4.79 11.70
C LYS A 30 -5.36 -4.75 10.20
N GLU A 31 -6.39 -4.98 9.41
CA GLU A 31 -6.39 -4.76 7.96
C GLU A 31 -6.61 -3.28 7.58
N THR A 32 -5.69 -2.40 8.01
CA THR A 32 -5.78 -0.97 7.71
C THR A 32 -5.46 -0.67 6.25
N LEU A 33 -6.27 0.18 5.61
CA LEU A 33 -6.11 0.54 4.20
C LEU A 33 -4.72 1.14 3.88
N SER A 34 -4.17 1.92 4.80
CA SER A 34 -2.85 2.53 4.64
C SER A 34 -1.71 1.51 4.59
N SER A 35 -1.75 0.48 5.45
CA SER A 35 -0.76 -0.59 5.43
C SER A 35 -0.95 -1.51 4.24
N LEU A 36 -2.21 -1.85 3.93
CA LEU A 36 -2.54 -2.68 2.77
C LEU A 36 -2.07 -2.06 1.45
N ARG A 37 -2.28 -0.76 1.23
CA ARG A 37 -1.75 -0.06 0.04
C ARG A 37 -0.24 0.01 -0.01
N ARG A 38 0.42 0.09 1.14
CA ARG A 38 1.89 0.13 1.22
C ARG A 38 2.50 -1.23 0.85
N GLU A 39 1.85 -2.32 1.24
CA GLU A 39 2.31 -3.69 0.99
C GLU A 39 1.83 -4.22 -0.37
N ASN A 40 0.71 -3.69 -0.89
CA ASN A 40 0.09 -4.07 -2.16
C ASN A 40 -0.10 -2.83 -3.06
N PRO A 41 1.00 -2.18 -3.49
CA PRO A 41 0.90 -0.94 -4.23
C PRO A 41 0.17 -1.12 -5.56
N GLY A 42 -0.78 -0.22 -5.82
CA GLY A 42 -1.61 -0.24 -7.03
C GLY A 42 -2.70 -1.30 -7.08
N LYS A 43 -2.85 -2.13 -6.04
CA LYS A 43 -3.88 -3.17 -5.97
C LYS A 43 -5.22 -2.69 -5.44
N ILE A 44 -5.21 -1.61 -4.66
CA ILE A 44 -6.41 -1.01 -4.07
C ILE A 44 -6.55 0.40 -4.61
N CYS A 45 -7.69 0.70 -5.24
CA CYS A 45 -7.99 2.02 -5.81
C CYS A 45 -7.92 3.13 -4.74
N PRO A 46 -7.67 4.40 -5.12
CA PRO A 46 -7.52 5.52 -4.18
C PRO A 46 -8.79 5.83 -3.38
N ASN A 47 -9.97 5.59 -3.97
CA ASN A 47 -11.26 5.83 -3.34
C ASN A 47 -12.13 4.58 -3.45
N PRO A 48 -11.98 3.60 -2.53
CA PRO A 48 -12.85 2.44 -2.49
C PRO A 48 -14.27 2.87 -2.16
N THR A 49 -15.24 2.28 -2.85
CA THR A 49 -16.66 2.57 -2.61
C THR A 49 -17.28 1.62 -1.59
N ASN A 50 -16.69 0.45 -1.39
CA ASN A 50 -17.13 -0.49 -0.38
C ASN A 50 -15.95 -1.30 0.20
N ILE A 51 -16.15 -1.89 1.37
CA ILE A 51 -15.22 -2.80 2.03
C ILE A 51 -16.02 -4.03 2.50
N GLU A 52 -15.41 -5.19 2.39
CA GLU A 52 -15.93 -6.44 2.93
C GLU A 52 -14.83 -7.11 3.76
N ALA A 53 -15.21 -7.65 4.91
CA ALA A 53 -14.36 -8.39 5.83
C ALA A 53 -15.02 -9.73 6.16
N VAL A 54 -14.25 -10.80 6.12
CA VAL A 54 -14.65 -12.15 6.53
C VAL A 54 -13.52 -12.81 7.30
N THR A 55 -13.84 -13.74 8.18
CA THR A 55 -12.80 -14.54 8.82
C THR A 55 -12.07 -15.41 7.79
N LEU A 56 -10.89 -15.93 8.12
CA LEU A 56 -10.21 -16.91 7.25
C LEU A 56 -11.04 -18.20 7.03
N SER A 57 -11.92 -18.53 7.98
CA SER A 57 -12.91 -19.61 7.87
C SER A 57 -14.16 -19.25 7.06
N GLY A 58 -14.30 -17.98 6.63
CA GLY A 58 -15.38 -17.51 5.76
C GLY A 58 -16.62 -16.99 6.48
N HIS A 59 -16.56 -16.78 7.80
CA HIS A 59 -17.66 -16.18 8.55
C HIS A 59 -17.75 -14.68 8.33
N SER A 60 -18.98 -14.16 8.24
CA SER A 60 -19.19 -12.72 8.23
C SER A 60 -18.90 -12.11 9.60
N VAL A 61 -18.62 -10.81 9.65
CA VAL A 61 -18.44 -10.07 10.91
C VAL A 61 -19.66 -10.25 11.83
N GLU A 62 -20.87 -10.21 11.28
CA GLU A 62 -22.11 -10.37 12.03
C GLU A 62 -22.24 -11.77 12.65
N GLU A 63 -21.83 -12.82 11.93
CA GLU A 63 -21.87 -14.20 12.43
C GLU A 63 -20.92 -14.43 13.61
N THR A 64 -19.79 -13.71 13.66
CA THR A 64 -18.85 -13.83 14.77
C THR A 64 -19.36 -13.18 16.06
N GLY A 65 -20.23 -12.17 15.95
CA GLY A 65 -20.68 -11.36 17.08
C GLY A 65 -19.60 -10.45 17.69
N GLU A 66 -18.46 -10.26 17.01
CA GLU A 66 -17.35 -9.44 17.50
C GLU A 66 -17.64 -7.94 17.41
N THR A 67 -17.12 -7.18 18.38
CA THR A 67 -17.23 -5.72 18.39
C THR A 67 -16.10 -5.10 17.57
N ILE A 68 -16.42 -4.59 16.39
CA ILE A 68 -15.43 -4.03 15.47
C ILE A 68 -15.21 -2.53 15.72
N PHE A 69 -13.95 -2.12 15.89
CA PHE A 69 -13.62 -0.72 16.18
C PHE A 69 -13.68 0.18 14.94
N LYS A 70 -13.23 -0.32 13.78
CA LYS A 70 -13.30 0.36 12.49
C LYS A 70 -13.64 -0.63 11.39
N TYR A 71 -14.57 -0.27 10.53
CA TYR A 71 -14.97 -1.03 9.37
C TYR A 71 -15.50 -0.07 8.30
N ASP A 72 -14.59 0.60 7.60
CA ASP A 72 -14.94 1.65 6.64
C ASP A 72 -13.88 1.79 5.53
N THR A 73 -14.26 2.38 4.41
CA THR A 73 -13.39 2.47 3.21
C THR A 73 -12.25 3.47 3.33
N LYS A 74 -12.16 4.24 4.41
CA LYS A 74 -11.07 5.21 4.64
C LYS A 74 -10.01 4.65 5.58
N THR A 75 -10.45 3.92 6.60
CA THR A 75 -9.60 3.34 7.64
C THR A 75 -9.17 1.92 7.30
N GLY A 76 -10.06 1.13 6.70
CA GLY A 76 -9.95 -0.33 6.58
C GLY A 76 -10.75 -1.04 7.67
N PHE A 77 -10.21 -2.15 8.16
CA PHE A 77 -10.82 -2.97 9.21
C PHE A 77 -9.90 -3.05 10.44
N ILE A 78 -10.47 -2.87 11.63
CA ILE A 78 -9.75 -2.96 12.91
C ILE A 78 -10.63 -3.66 13.94
N CYS A 79 -10.22 -4.87 14.32
CA CYS A 79 -10.67 -5.53 15.53
C CYS A 79 -9.63 -5.33 16.64
N ARG A 80 -10.08 -5.02 17.87
CA ARG A 80 -9.18 -4.93 19.03
C ARG A 80 -9.53 -6.00 20.04
N ASN A 81 -8.54 -6.75 20.49
CA ASN A 81 -8.71 -7.81 21.50
C ASN A 81 -9.43 -7.29 22.76
N ARG A 82 -9.10 -6.07 23.19
CA ARG A 82 -9.69 -5.43 24.39
C ARG A 82 -11.19 -5.13 24.28
N ASP A 83 -11.73 -5.12 23.07
CA ASP A 83 -13.16 -4.89 22.84
C ASP A 83 -13.94 -6.22 22.77
N GLN A 84 -13.25 -7.37 22.73
CA GLN A 84 -13.87 -8.69 22.64
C GLN A 84 -14.10 -9.32 24.02
N ARG A 85 -15.20 -10.07 24.14
CA ARG A 85 -15.60 -10.72 25.39
C ARG A 85 -14.60 -11.78 25.85
N ASP A 86 -13.98 -12.48 24.92
CA ASP A 86 -12.96 -13.51 25.12
C ASP A 86 -11.53 -12.96 25.00
N TRP A 87 -11.38 -11.63 24.90
CA TRP A 87 -10.10 -10.94 24.73
C TRP A 87 -9.33 -11.31 23.46
N LYS A 88 -10.03 -11.82 22.43
CA LYS A 88 -9.38 -12.28 21.21
C LYS A 88 -10.22 -11.94 19.98
N CYS A 89 -9.60 -11.29 19.00
CA CYS A 89 -10.17 -11.14 17.66
C CYS A 89 -10.04 -12.44 16.86
N GLN A 90 -11.05 -12.74 16.03
CA GLN A 90 -10.88 -13.64 14.90
C GLN A 90 -9.87 -13.07 13.89
N ASP A 91 -9.42 -13.96 13.01
CA ASP A 91 -8.48 -13.66 11.93
C ASP A 91 -9.26 -13.28 10.68
N TYR A 92 -9.20 -12.01 10.25
CA TYR A 92 -9.96 -11.48 9.12
C TYR A 92 -9.09 -11.18 7.92
N LYS A 93 -9.71 -11.37 6.76
CA LYS A 93 -9.25 -10.82 5.49
C LYS A 93 -10.26 -9.81 4.97
N VAL A 94 -9.78 -8.81 4.24
CA VAL A 94 -10.62 -7.76 3.64
C VAL A 94 -10.47 -7.67 2.14
N ARG A 95 -11.51 -7.19 1.46
CA ARG A 95 -11.43 -6.74 0.07
C ARG A 95 -12.19 -5.44 -0.12
N PHE A 96 -11.85 -4.73 -1.18
CA PHE A 96 -12.38 -3.40 -1.47
C PHE A 96 -13.10 -3.39 -2.81
N SER A 97 -14.22 -2.67 -2.89
CA SER A 97 -14.90 -2.44 -4.16
C SER A 97 -14.34 -1.16 -4.79
N CYS A 98 -13.95 -1.27 -6.06
CA CYS A 98 -13.33 -0.22 -6.83
C CYS A 98 -14.07 0.01 -8.14
N SER A 99 -14.17 1.26 -8.55
CA SER A 99 -14.62 1.65 -9.89
C SER A 99 -13.55 1.31 -10.93
N PHE A 100 -13.92 0.61 -11.99
CA PHE A 100 -13.14 0.37 -13.21
C PHE A 100 -13.88 1.04 -14.40
N PRO A 101 -13.19 1.51 -15.46
CA PRO A 101 -11.80 1.25 -15.85
C PRO A 101 -10.80 2.33 -15.35
N VAL A 102 -11.11 3.05 -14.28
CA VAL A 102 -10.48 4.35 -13.97
C VAL A 102 -9.12 4.31 -13.25
N PHE A 103 -8.49 3.15 -13.03
CA PHE A 103 -7.24 3.07 -12.25
C PHE A 103 -6.17 2.18 -12.89
N ALA A 104 -5.56 2.63 -13.99
CA ALA A 104 -4.26 2.10 -14.41
C ALA A 104 -3.16 2.81 -13.61
N VAL A 105 -2.39 2.03 -12.84
CA VAL A 105 -1.20 2.53 -12.15
C VAL A 105 -0.01 2.38 -13.09
N CYS A 106 0.56 3.52 -13.48
CA CYS A 106 1.82 3.55 -14.20
C CYS A 106 2.97 3.59 -13.19
N TRP A 107 4.04 2.89 -13.51
CA TRP A 107 5.24 2.84 -12.69
C TRP A 107 6.38 3.54 -13.41
N THR A 108 7.14 4.33 -12.66
CA THR A 108 8.41 4.87 -13.16
C THR A 108 9.41 3.74 -13.43
N LYS A 109 10.50 4.08 -14.12
CA LYS A 109 11.71 3.25 -14.06
C LYS A 109 12.18 3.08 -12.60
N TRP A 110 13.03 2.08 -12.36
CA TRP A 110 13.71 1.93 -11.08
C TRP A 110 14.83 2.98 -10.96
N TYR A 111 14.94 3.55 -9.77
CA TYR A 111 15.96 4.49 -9.33
C TYR A 111 16.83 3.82 -8.27
N ASN A 112 18.14 3.89 -8.45
CA ASN A 112 19.15 3.44 -7.50
C ASN A 112 20.25 4.49 -7.50
N ARG A 113 19.99 5.60 -6.81
CA ARG A 113 20.86 6.76 -6.79
C ARG A 113 22.04 6.55 -5.85
N ASP A 114 21.78 5.94 -4.70
CA ASP A 114 22.74 5.80 -3.63
C ASP A 114 23.14 4.33 -3.45
N ARG A 115 24.23 4.09 -2.72
CA ARG A 115 24.62 2.75 -2.30
C ARG A 115 24.64 2.75 -0.79
N PRO A 116 24.53 1.58 -0.10
CA PRO A 116 24.47 1.49 1.36
C PRO A 116 25.81 1.79 2.08
N THR A 117 26.68 2.59 1.46
CA THR A 117 27.96 3.06 1.98
C THR A 117 27.78 4.28 2.89
N GLY A 118 28.67 4.47 3.87
CA GLY A 118 28.58 5.63 4.77
C GLY A 118 27.41 5.51 5.74
N SER A 119 26.44 6.43 5.67
CA SER A 119 25.36 6.56 6.66
C SER A 119 24.10 5.73 6.35
N GLY A 120 24.00 5.11 5.19
CA GLY A 120 22.81 4.35 4.80
C GLY A 120 22.65 4.27 3.30
N ASP A 121 21.43 4.01 2.87
CA ASP A 121 21.00 3.98 1.48
C ASP A 121 19.86 4.99 1.27
N TRP A 122 20.08 5.97 0.40
CA TRP A 122 19.33 7.24 0.36
C TRP A 122 18.68 7.51 -1.01
N GLU A 123 17.45 7.02 -1.17
CA GLU A 123 16.61 7.22 -2.35
C GLU A 123 15.57 8.36 -2.14
N HIS A 124 16.06 9.54 -1.75
CA HIS A 124 15.22 10.72 -1.54
C HIS A 124 14.58 11.21 -2.85
N LEU A 125 13.25 11.40 -2.86
CA LEU A 125 12.52 11.84 -4.05
C LEU A 125 13.00 13.21 -4.56
N SER A 126 13.36 14.13 -3.67
CA SER A 126 13.88 15.46 -4.06
C SER A 126 15.21 15.37 -4.81
N ALA A 127 16.11 14.48 -4.38
CA ALA A 127 17.39 14.26 -5.04
C ALA A 127 17.19 13.55 -6.40
N LEU A 128 16.32 12.53 -6.43
CA LEU A 128 15.96 11.83 -7.66
C LEU A 128 15.39 12.77 -8.74
N ARG A 129 14.50 13.68 -8.35
CA ARG A 129 13.94 14.71 -9.25
C ARG A 129 15.01 15.67 -9.77
N LYS A 130 15.95 16.09 -8.92
CA LYS A 130 17.05 16.99 -9.30
C LYS A 130 17.99 16.35 -10.32
N GLU A 131 18.27 15.06 -10.17
CA GLU A 131 19.17 14.31 -11.06
C GLU A 131 18.47 13.78 -12.32
N ASN A 132 17.14 13.81 -12.37
CA ASN A 132 16.34 13.38 -13.53
C ASN A 132 15.34 14.49 -13.96
N PRO A 133 15.82 15.68 -14.37
CA PRO A 133 14.95 16.77 -14.78
C PRO A 133 14.13 16.38 -16.01
N GLY A 134 12.82 16.68 -16.00
CA GLY A 134 11.90 16.33 -17.08
C GLY A 134 11.55 14.84 -17.19
N GLY A 135 11.94 14.01 -16.21
CA GLY A 135 11.61 12.60 -16.16
C GLY A 135 10.18 12.29 -15.68
N ASP A 136 9.93 11.00 -15.45
CA ASP A 136 8.63 10.43 -15.02
C ASP A 136 8.24 10.74 -13.55
N LEU A 137 9.08 11.46 -12.80
CA LEU A 137 8.86 11.85 -11.40
C LEU A 137 8.06 13.16 -11.20
N CYS A 138 7.50 13.72 -12.29
CA CYS A 138 6.72 14.97 -12.28
C CYS A 138 5.23 14.78 -11.95
N ALA A 139 4.76 13.53 -11.90
CA ALA A 139 3.38 13.21 -11.57
C ALA A 139 3.10 13.24 -10.05
N ASP A 140 1.82 13.27 -9.70
CA ASP A 140 1.36 13.01 -8.34
C ASP A 140 1.60 11.54 -8.00
N LEU A 141 2.74 11.27 -7.33
CA LEU A 141 3.15 9.93 -6.94
C LEU A 141 2.28 9.45 -5.78
N VAL A 142 1.66 8.29 -5.97
CA VAL A 142 0.72 7.68 -5.03
C VAL A 142 1.28 6.42 -4.38
N TYR A 143 2.18 5.73 -5.07
CA TYR A 143 2.83 4.53 -4.56
C TYR A 143 4.34 4.68 -4.57
N VAL A 144 4.99 3.96 -3.66
CA VAL A 144 6.43 3.76 -3.64
C VAL A 144 6.67 2.28 -3.41
N GLU A 145 7.55 1.72 -4.21
CA GLU A 145 8.00 0.34 -4.08
C GLU A 145 9.51 0.33 -3.98
N ALA A 146 10.05 -0.36 -2.98
CA ALA A 146 11.48 -0.54 -2.80
C ALA A 146 11.82 -2.03 -2.71
N VAL A 147 12.88 -2.42 -3.43
CA VAL A 147 13.41 -3.79 -3.43
C VAL A 147 14.92 -3.74 -3.32
N THR A 148 15.52 -4.77 -2.75
CA THR A 148 16.97 -4.92 -2.79
C THR A 148 17.48 -5.05 -4.23
N VAL A 149 18.68 -4.57 -4.49
CA VAL A 149 19.27 -4.57 -5.84
C VAL A 149 19.65 -5.98 -6.27
N GLU A 150 20.19 -6.78 -5.34
CA GLU A 150 20.75 -8.11 -5.59
C GLU A 150 19.69 -9.14 -5.98
N ASP A 151 18.69 -9.35 -5.12
CA ASP A 151 17.71 -10.43 -5.24
C ASP A 151 16.27 -9.93 -5.44
N LYS A 152 16.06 -8.60 -5.48
CA LYS A 152 14.74 -7.96 -5.59
C LYS A 152 13.78 -8.35 -4.46
N THR A 153 14.32 -8.68 -3.30
CA THR A 153 13.53 -8.89 -2.09
C THR A 153 12.81 -7.59 -1.73
N PRO A 154 11.46 -7.60 -1.59
CA PRO A 154 10.71 -6.43 -1.15
C PRO A 154 11.25 -5.91 0.18
N ALA A 155 11.45 -4.60 0.28
CA ALA A 155 12.03 -3.97 1.45
C ALA A 155 11.29 -4.33 2.76
N LEU A 156 9.97 -4.43 2.72
CA LEU A 156 9.17 -4.83 3.89
C LEU A 156 9.41 -6.29 4.35
N LYS A 157 10.06 -7.13 3.53
CA LYS A 157 10.41 -8.52 3.84
C LYS A 157 11.85 -8.70 4.33
N THR A 158 12.70 -7.67 4.29
CA THR A 158 14.10 -7.78 4.71
C THR A 158 14.30 -7.70 6.22
N GLY A 159 13.28 -7.24 6.96
CA GLY A 159 13.37 -6.98 8.40
C GLY A 159 14.14 -5.69 8.76
N GLN A 160 14.59 -4.91 7.77
CA GLN A 160 15.26 -3.63 8.01
C GLN A 160 14.26 -2.52 8.35
N LYS A 161 14.71 -1.54 9.12
CA LYS A 161 13.91 -0.39 9.54
C LYS A 161 14.14 0.78 8.59
N PHE A 162 13.06 1.34 8.05
CA PHE A 162 13.15 2.44 7.08
C PHE A 162 12.77 3.76 7.75
N HIS A 163 13.67 4.74 7.67
CA HIS A 163 13.45 6.10 8.16
C HIS A 163 12.39 6.82 7.31
N VAL A 164 12.40 6.57 6.01
CA VAL A 164 11.40 7.05 5.05
C VAL A 164 10.97 5.90 4.17
N TYR A 165 9.65 5.72 4.03
CA TYR A 165 9.03 4.84 3.04
C TYR A 165 7.72 5.50 2.60
N SER A 166 7.80 6.47 1.69
CA SER A 166 6.64 7.28 1.32
C SER A 166 6.70 7.77 -0.12
N PRO A 167 5.59 7.73 -0.89
CA PRO A 167 5.53 8.24 -2.26
C PRO A 167 5.94 9.71 -2.38
N GLY A 168 5.66 10.54 -1.37
CA GLY A 168 5.96 11.97 -1.41
C GLY A 168 7.37 12.35 -0.93
N LYS A 169 8.12 11.40 -0.35
CA LYS A 169 9.45 11.67 0.23
C LYS A 169 10.57 10.76 -0.31
N GLY A 170 10.22 9.60 -0.86
CA GLY A 170 11.16 8.59 -1.33
C GLY A 170 11.31 7.41 -0.37
N PHE A 171 12.51 6.83 -0.38
CA PHE A 171 12.88 5.71 0.47
C PHE A 171 14.24 5.99 1.12
N VAL A 172 14.36 5.73 2.43
CA VAL A 172 15.60 5.95 3.17
C VAL A 172 15.79 4.83 4.19
N CYS A 173 16.90 4.11 4.05
CA CYS A 173 17.43 3.23 5.07
C CYS A 173 18.66 3.89 5.70
N ARG A 174 18.68 4.07 7.03
CA ARG A 174 19.87 4.57 7.74
C ARG A 174 20.57 3.44 8.46
N ASN A 175 21.89 3.38 8.37
CA ASN A 175 22.69 2.34 9.03
C ASN A 175 22.49 2.34 10.55
N GLU A 176 22.32 3.52 11.16
CA GLU A 176 22.08 3.71 12.59
C GLU A 176 20.74 3.11 13.09
N ASP A 177 19.75 2.96 12.21
CA ASP A 177 18.44 2.40 12.58
C ASP A 177 18.45 0.86 12.57
N GLN A 178 19.49 0.22 12.01
CA GLN A 178 19.52 -1.22 11.77
C GLN A 178 20.11 -1.97 12.96
N SER A 179 19.49 -3.09 13.34
CA SER A 179 20.02 -3.99 14.39
C SER A 179 21.39 -4.58 14.04
N PHE A 180 21.66 -4.78 12.75
CA PHE A 180 22.94 -5.29 12.23
C PHE A 180 23.87 -4.18 11.73
N GLY A 181 23.53 -2.91 11.99
CA GLY A 181 24.37 -1.75 11.69
C GLY A 181 24.59 -1.43 10.22
N LYS A 182 23.90 -2.11 9.29
CA LYS A 182 24.05 -1.87 7.85
C LYS A 182 22.75 -2.08 7.10
N CYS A 183 22.47 -1.16 6.16
CA CYS A 183 21.42 -1.25 5.17
C CYS A 183 21.80 -2.20 4.03
N SER A 184 20.78 -2.83 3.43
CA SER A 184 20.92 -3.44 2.11
C SER A 184 20.94 -2.36 1.03
N ASP A 185 21.40 -2.70 -0.16
CA ASP A 185 21.35 -1.84 -1.34
C ASP A 185 19.94 -1.90 -1.93
N TYR A 186 19.20 -0.79 -1.93
CA TYR A 186 17.83 -0.72 -2.44
C TYR A 186 17.73 0.12 -3.69
N LYS A 187 16.76 -0.25 -4.52
CA LYS A 187 16.26 0.60 -5.60
C LYS A 187 14.77 0.85 -5.39
N VAL A 188 14.33 2.02 -5.79
CA VAL A 188 12.95 2.49 -5.62
C VAL A 188 12.29 2.77 -6.97
N ARG A 189 10.98 2.57 -7.07
CA ARG A 189 10.16 3.13 -8.14
C ARG A 189 8.88 3.72 -7.57
N PHE A 190 8.26 4.62 -8.33
CA PHE A 190 7.07 5.33 -7.89
C PHE A 190 5.90 5.03 -8.83
N GLY A 191 4.71 4.90 -8.24
CA GLY A 191 3.49 4.66 -8.97
C GLY A 191 2.60 5.90 -8.96
N TYR A 192 1.97 6.22 -10.08
CA TYR A 192 1.01 7.31 -10.19
C TYR A 192 -0.21 6.85 -11.00
N TYR A 193 -1.33 7.54 -10.84
CA TYR A 193 -2.52 7.27 -11.66
C TYR A 193 -2.33 7.96 -13.02
N SER A 194 -2.42 7.18 -14.10
CA SER A 194 -2.53 7.78 -15.43
C SER A 194 -3.97 8.27 -15.64
N PRO A 195 -4.19 9.57 -15.97
CA PRO A 195 -5.54 10.08 -16.26
C PRO A 195 -6.21 9.40 -17.45
N LEU A 196 -5.46 8.68 -18.28
CA LEU A 196 -5.94 8.01 -19.48
C LEU A 196 -5.24 6.64 -19.57
N GLY A 197 -6.03 5.57 -19.57
CA GLY A 197 -5.55 4.22 -19.89
C GLY A 197 -5.24 4.09 -21.38
N TYR A 198 -4.20 4.79 -21.84
CA TYR A 198 -3.59 4.68 -23.17
C TYR A 198 -2.08 4.82 -23.04
#